data_AF-A0A524FB43-F1
#
_entry.id   AF-A0A524FB43-F1
#
_cell.length_a   1.000
_cell.length_b   1.000
_cell.length_c   1.000
_cell.angle_alpha   90.00
_cell.angle_beta   90.00
_cell.angle_gamma   90.00
#
_symmetry.space_group_name_H-M   'P 1'
#
loop_
_entity.id
_entity.type
_entity.pdbx_description
1 polymer ?
#
loop_
_entity_poly.entity_id
_entity_poly.type
_entity_poly.pdbx_seq_one_letter_code
_entity_poly.pdbx_strand_id
1 'polypeptide(L)'
;MFEYNDDIKQDISVAAYYLAEKGNSYDDLCWMLAERQLFLQNNFQKADQNSIKDLAVKIYQTNPAYDILCWLISEIDLLLKAKELRDKKKPHFILD
;
A
#
# COMPACT_ATOMS: atom_id res chain seq x y z
N MET A 1 -14.10 -2.51 5.88
CA MET A 1 -13.47 -1.56 6.80
C MET A 1 -13.16 -2.34 8.07
N PHE A 2 -11.88 -2.56 8.37
CA PHE A 2 -11.50 -3.23 9.62
C PHE A 2 -11.73 -2.27 10.79
N GLU A 3 -12.19 -2.77 11.93
CA GLU A 3 -12.26 -1.98 13.15
C GLU A 3 -10.86 -1.90 13.77
N TYR A 4 -10.19 -0.77 13.56
CA TYR A 4 -8.92 -0.46 14.19
C TYR A 4 -9.14 0.21 15.54
N ASN A 5 -8.32 -0.16 16.54
CA ASN A 5 -8.18 0.68 17.73
C ASN A 5 -7.49 2.01 17.35
N ASP A 6 -7.59 2.99 18.24
CA ASP A 6 -7.10 4.34 17.93
C ASP A 6 -5.58 4.39 17.76
N ASP A 7 -4.83 3.50 18.43
CA ASP A 7 -3.37 3.39 18.29
C ASP A 7 -2.98 2.98 16.86
N ILE A 8 -3.65 1.99 16.27
CA ILE A 8 -3.36 1.55 14.88
C ILE A 8 -3.71 2.66 13.89
N LYS A 9 -4.82 3.38 14.09
CA LYS A 9 -5.16 4.52 13.23
C LYS A 9 -4.11 5.61 13.30
N GLN A 10 -3.58 5.88 14.49
CA GLN A 10 -2.52 6.86 14.68
C GLN A 10 -1.26 6.44 13.94
N ASP A 11 -0.86 5.16 14.04
CA ASP A 11 0.31 4.64 13.33
C ASP A 11 0.14 4.73 11.80
N ILE A 12 -1.05 4.39 11.28
CA ILE A 12 -1.36 4.54 9.85
C ILE A 12 -1.29 6.00 9.44
N SER A 13 -1.87 6.90 10.24
CA SER A 13 -1.86 8.35 9.98
C SER A 13 -0.44 8.90 9.89
N VAL A 14 0.42 8.54 10.84
CA VAL A 14 1.82 8.96 10.86
C VAL A 14 2.58 8.41 9.66
N ALA A 15 2.40 7.13 9.33
CA ALA A 15 3.03 6.52 8.17
C ALA A 15 2.56 7.17 6.84
N ALA A 16 1.25 7.44 6.72
CA ALA A 16 0.66 8.10 5.56
C ALA A 16 1.17 9.53 5.38
N TYR A 17 1.33 10.27 6.49
CA TYR A 17 1.95 11.59 6.48
C TYR A 17 3.37 11.54 5.90
N TYR A 18 4.23 10.64 6.41
CA TYR A 18 5.59 10.51 5.88
C TYR A 18 5.63 10.03 4.42
N LEU A 19 4.67 9.20 4.00
CA LEU A 19 4.55 8.80 2.60
C LEU A 19 4.16 9.97 1.69
N ALA A 20 3.26 10.86 2.15
CA ALA A 20 2.88 12.05 1.41
C ALA A 20 4.05 13.04 1.27
N GLU A 21 4.84 13.22 2.34
CA GLU A 21 6.04 14.09 2.33
C GLU A 21 7.11 13.64 1.32
N LYS A 22 7.13 12.36 0.92
CA LYS A 22 8.03 11.88 -0.15
C LYS A 22 7.71 12.47 -1.52
N GLY A 23 6.52 13.04 -1.72
CA GLY A 23 6.14 13.71 -2.96
C GLY A 23 6.00 12.77 -4.15
N ASN A 24 5.62 11.51 -3.92
CA ASN A 24 5.35 10.56 -4.99
C ASN A 24 4.25 11.10 -5.92
N SER A 25 4.35 10.83 -7.22
CA SER A 25 3.30 11.21 -8.15
C SER A 25 2.02 10.40 -7.86
N TYR A 26 0.88 10.93 -8.32
CA TYR A 26 -0.40 10.24 -8.15
C TYR A 26 -0.41 8.86 -8.84
N ASP A 27 0.24 8.76 -10.01
CA ASP A 27 0.39 7.50 -10.75
C ASP A 27 1.25 6.49 -9.98
N ASP A 28 2.34 6.96 -9.36
CA ASP A 28 3.19 6.12 -8.51
C ASP A 28 2.41 5.58 -7.31
N LEU A 29 1.60 6.42 -6.64
CA LEU A 29 0.77 5.96 -5.54
C LEU A 29 -0.27 4.92 -6.00
N CYS A 30 -0.89 5.11 -7.17
CA CYS A 30 -1.80 4.14 -7.75
C CYS A 30 -1.08 2.80 -8.03
N TRP A 31 0.15 2.85 -8.54
CA TRP A 31 0.99 1.66 -8.75
C TRP A 31 1.36 0.97 -7.44
N MET A 32 1.87 1.73 -6.46
CA MET A 32 2.25 1.24 -5.14
C MET A 32 1.09 0.53 -4.44
N LEU A 33 -0.11 1.12 -4.48
CA LEU A 33 -1.31 0.54 -3.90
C LEU A 33 -1.71 -0.75 -4.64
N ALA A 34 -1.70 -0.76 -5.97
CA ALA A 34 -2.01 -1.93 -6.77
C ALA A 34 -1.08 -3.12 -6.46
N GLU A 35 0.23 -2.86 -6.43
CA GLU A 35 1.23 -3.88 -6.16
C GLU A 35 1.04 -4.52 -4.78
N ARG A 36 0.77 -3.70 -3.75
CA ARG A 36 0.52 -4.14 -2.37
C ARG A 36 -0.79 -4.91 -2.24
N GLN A 37 -1.87 -4.44 -2.87
CA GLN A 37 -3.16 -5.14 -2.88
C GLN A 37 -3.04 -6.52 -3.53
N LEU A 38 -2.38 -6.62 -4.69
CA LEU A 38 -2.16 -7.89 -5.37
C LEU A 38 -1.27 -8.83 -4.56
N PHE A 39 -0.25 -8.30 -3.89
CA PHE A 39 0.60 -9.11 -3.01
C PHE A 39 -0.22 -9.77 -1.89
N LEU A 40 -1.14 -9.04 -1.26
CA LEU A 40 -2.06 -9.61 -0.27
C LEU A 40 -3.02 -10.63 -0.88
N GLN A 41 -3.63 -10.31 -2.04
CA GLN A 41 -4.57 -11.20 -2.74
C GLN A 41 -3.92 -12.50 -3.22
N ASN A 42 -2.63 -12.45 -3.59
CA ASN A 42 -1.86 -13.60 -4.07
C ASN A 42 -1.17 -14.37 -2.92
N ASN A 43 -1.70 -14.32 -1.71
CA ASN A 43 -1.14 -15.00 -0.54
C ASN A 43 0.35 -14.66 -0.29
N PHE A 44 0.70 -13.38 -0.37
CA PHE A 44 2.05 -12.86 -0.16
C PHE A 44 3.07 -13.34 -1.22
N GLN A 45 2.60 -13.48 -2.46
CA GLN A 45 3.43 -13.73 -3.64
C GLN A 45 3.41 -12.51 -4.55
N LYS A 46 4.55 -12.25 -5.23
CA LYS A 46 4.66 -11.13 -6.16
C LYS A 46 3.71 -11.33 -7.35
N ALA A 47 3.01 -10.27 -7.73
CA ALA A 47 2.29 -10.20 -8.98
C ALA A 47 3.20 -9.83 -10.14
N ASP A 48 2.80 -10.16 -11.36
CA ASP A 48 3.47 -9.68 -12.57
C ASP A 48 3.14 -8.21 -12.85
N GLN A 49 4.00 -7.54 -13.61
CA GLN A 49 3.86 -6.11 -13.90
C GLN A 49 2.60 -5.74 -14.67
N ASN A 50 2.08 -6.62 -15.54
CA ASN A 50 0.87 -6.33 -16.30
C ASN A 50 -0.35 -6.33 -15.37
N SER A 51 -0.45 -7.30 -14.47
CA SER A 51 -1.49 -7.34 -13.44
C SER A 51 -1.46 -6.09 -12.54
N ILE A 52 -0.26 -5.66 -12.12
CA ILE A 52 -0.09 -4.44 -11.33
C ILE A 52 -0.58 -3.21 -12.12
N LYS A 53 -0.14 -3.08 -13.38
CA LYS A 53 -0.55 -1.98 -14.25
C LYS A 53 -2.07 -1.93 -14.44
N ASP A 54 -2.70 -3.06 -14.71
CA ASP A 54 -4.14 -3.15 -14.93
C ASP A 54 -4.93 -2.72 -13.69
N LEU A 55 -4.48 -3.10 -12.50
CA LEU A 55 -5.09 -2.66 -11.26
C LEU A 55 -4.81 -1.18 -10.95
N ALA A 56 -3.58 -0.71 -11.20
CA ALA A 56 -3.21 0.70 -10.99
C ALA A 56 -4.08 1.62 -11.85
N VAL A 57 -4.35 1.26 -13.11
CA VAL A 57 -5.27 2.00 -13.99
C VAL A 57 -6.69 2.03 -13.42
N LYS A 58 -7.18 0.90 -12.88
CA LYS A 58 -8.51 0.86 -12.24
C LYS A 58 -8.57 1.78 -11.01
N ILE A 59 -7.53 1.80 -10.18
CA ILE A 59 -7.44 2.69 -9.02
C ILE A 59 -7.39 4.16 -9.46
N TYR A 60 -6.60 4.47 -10.49
CA TYR A 60 -6.54 5.82 -11.05
C TYR A 60 -7.93 6.29 -11.51
N GLN A 61 -8.68 5.43 -12.19
CA GLN A 61 -10.01 5.72 -12.71
C GLN A 61 -11.08 5.94 -11.63
N THR A 62 -10.94 5.35 -10.44
CA THR A 62 -11.84 5.63 -9.31
C THR A 62 -11.53 6.98 -8.66
N ASN A 63 -10.42 7.62 -9.03
CA ASN A 63 -9.99 8.94 -8.59
C ASN A 63 -10.04 9.16 -7.06
N PRO A 64 -9.48 8.25 -6.24
CA PRO A 64 -9.35 8.48 -4.80
C PRO A 64 -8.54 9.73 -4.51
N ALA A 65 -8.82 10.40 -3.39
CA ALA A 65 -7.99 11.51 -2.96
C ALA A 65 -6.55 11.03 -2.63
N TYR A 66 -5.57 11.91 -2.83
CA TYR A 66 -4.15 11.59 -2.68
C TYR A 66 -3.81 11.08 -1.26
N ASP A 67 -4.35 11.73 -0.24
CA ASP A 67 -4.21 11.36 1.16
C ASP A 67 -4.81 9.97 1.46
N ILE A 68 -5.93 9.63 0.80
CA ILE A 68 -6.55 8.30 0.90
C ILE A 68 -5.63 7.24 0.27
N LEU A 69 -4.97 7.52 -0.85
CA LEU A 69 -3.97 6.60 -1.41
C LEU A 69 -2.81 6.38 -0.43
N CYS A 70 -2.26 7.46 0.13
CA CYS A 70 -1.19 7.35 1.14
C CYS A 70 -1.62 6.55 2.37
N TRP A 71 -2.86 6.76 2.83
CA TRP A 71 -3.45 6.02 3.94
C TRP A 71 -3.52 4.52 3.65
N LEU A 72 -4.11 4.12 2.54
CA LEU A 72 -4.30 2.71 2.18
C LEU A 72 -2.97 1.99 1.95
N ILE A 73 -1.99 2.65 1.33
CA ILE A 73 -0.64 2.11 1.17
C ILE A 73 -0.01 1.86 2.54
N SER A 74 -0.09 2.83 3.43
CA SER A 74 0.51 2.77 4.77
C SER A 74 -0.15 1.72 5.66
N GLU A 75 -1.47 1.57 5.56
CA GLU A 75 -2.23 0.51 6.20
C GLU A 75 -1.70 -0.88 5.81
N ILE A 76 -1.51 -1.12 4.51
CA ILE A 76 -0.97 -2.39 4.02
C ILE A 76 0.48 -2.57 4.46
N ASP A 77 1.33 -1.53 4.38
CA ASP A 77 2.73 -1.63 4.79
C ASP A 77 2.89 -1.97 6.27
N LEU A 78 2.04 -1.44 7.15
CA LEU A 78 2.04 -1.81 8.56
C LEU A 78 1.62 -3.27 8.79
N LEU A 79 0.60 -3.75 8.07
CA LEU A 79 0.20 -5.16 8.10
C LEU A 79 1.33 -6.08 7.63
N LEU A 80 2.03 -5.68 6.56
CA LEU A 80 3.16 -6.43 6.02
C LEU A 80 4.34 -6.42 6.99
N LYS A 81 4.68 -5.28 7.58
CA LYS A 81 5.74 -5.19 8.60
C LYS A 81 5.47 -6.11 9.79
N ALA A 82 4.23 -6.20 10.26
CA ALA A 82 3.86 -7.15 11.32
C ALA A 82 4.08 -8.62 10.88
N LYS A 83 3.78 -8.94 9.62
CA LYS A 83 4.07 -10.26 9.04
C LYS A 83 5.58 -10.51 8.85
N GLU A 84 6.34 -9.52 8.41
CA GLU A 84 7.81 -9.60 8.25
C GLU A 84 8.49 -9.94 9.57
N LEU A 85 8.08 -9.30 10.67
CA LEU A 85 8.63 -9.57 12.00
C LEU A 85 8.41 -11.03 12.42
N ARG A 86 7.29 -11.63 12.00
CA ARG A 86 6.97 -13.05 12.25
C ARG A 86 7.73 -14.00 11.34
N ASP A 87 7.74 -13.73 10.04
CA ASP A 87 8.20 -14.65 9.00
C ASP A 87 9.67 -14.39 8.59
N LYS A 88 10.30 -13.33 9.10
CA LYS A 88 11.66 -12.84 8.81
C LYS A 88 11.96 -12.65 7.32
N LYS A 89 10.95 -12.29 6.53
CA LYS A 89 11.06 -12.12 5.07
C LYS A 89 10.41 -10.81 4.64
N LYS A 90 11.23 -9.87 4.17
CA LYS A 90 10.79 -8.58 3.63
C LYS A 90 10.33 -8.70 2.17
N PRO A 91 9.10 -8.33 1.80
CA PRO A 91 8.70 -8.16 0.42
C PRO A 91 9.49 -7.01 -0.21
N HIS A 92 9.80 -7.13 -1.49
CA HIS A 92 10.41 -6.06 -2.26
C HIS A 92 9.42 -5.61 -3.31
N PHE A 93 8.99 -4.35 -3.24
CA PHE A 93 8.13 -3.72 -4.23
C PHE A 93 8.94 -2.87 -5.21
N ILE A 94 8.36 -2.59 -6.38
CA ILE A 94 9.07 -1.96 -7.50
C ILE A 94 9.45 -0.51 -7.19
N LEU A 95 8.59 0.21 -6.45
CA LEU A 95 8.73 1.64 -6.16
C LEU A 95 9.04 1.93 -4.68
N ASP A 96 9.61 0.97 -3.96
CA ASP A 96 10.04 1.13 -2.56
C ASP A 96 11.33 1.97 -2.38
#